data_AF-A0A091CD21-F1
#
_entry.id   AF-A0A091CD21-F1
#
_cell.length_a   1.000
_cell.length_b   1.000
_cell.length_c   1.000
_cell.angle_alpha   90.00
_cell.angle_beta   90.00
_cell.angle_gamma   90.00
#
_symmetry.space_group_name_H-M   'P 1'
#
loop_
_entity.id
_entity.type
_entity.pdbx_description
1 polymer ?
#
loop_
_entity_poly.entity_id
_entity_poly.type
_entity_poly.pdbx_seq_one_letter_code
_entity_poly.pdbx_strand_id
1 'polypeptide(L)'
;MANKLGISYVARALKPLPVGINKACKQLDVSKTEVVMVGDQLMTDIKAANSAKVRSILVQPVVNTDGWKTRFNRFFERKIMRYLQKRNPEVMKWRGEIK
;
A
#
# COMPACT_ATOMS: atom_id res chain seq x y z
N MET A 1 14.57 14.65 3.41
CA MET A 1 13.59 15.03 2.35
C MET A 1 12.27 15.47 2.98
N ALA A 2 11.61 14.65 3.81
CA ALA A 2 10.36 15.00 4.50
C ALA A 2 10.45 16.31 5.34
N ASN A 3 11.50 16.48 6.16
CA ASN A 3 11.69 17.71 6.95
C ASN A 3 11.81 18.98 6.10
N LYS A 4 12.30 18.88 4.85
CA LYS A 4 12.42 20.03 3.95
C LYS A 4 11.08 20.44 3.33
N LEU A 5 10.11 19.54 3.34
CA LEU A 5 8.76 19.76 2.79
C LEU A 5 7.73 20.06 3.87
N GLY A 6 8.12 20.06 5.16
CA GLY A 6 7.20 20.29 6.28
C GLY A 6 6.19 19.16 6.50
N ILE A 7 6.47 17.95 5.99
CA ILE A 7 5.53 16.82 6.05
C ILE A 7 5.90 15.89 7.20
N SER A 8 4.94 15.62 8.08
CA SER A 8 5.07 14.61 9.14
C SER A 8 5.28 13.22 8.56
N TYR A 9 6.18 12.44 9.16
CA TYR A 9 6.47 11.09 8.69
C TYR A 9 6.74 10.11 9.84
N VAL A 10 6.45 8.84 9.58
CA VAL A 10 6.83 7.72 10.45
C VAL A 10 7.92 6.92 9.75
N ALA A 11 9.15 6.99 10.27
CA ALA A 11 10.23 6.11 9.83
C ALA A 11 9.97 4.66 10.27
N ARG A 12 10.51 3.70 9.52
CA ARG A 12 10.41 2.26 9.79
C ARG A 12 8.97 1.81 10.01
N ALA A 13 8.14 1.93 8.97
CA ALA A 13 6.73 1.55 9.05
C ALA A 13 6.49 0.03 9.30
N LEU A 14 7.52 -0.80 9.12
CA LEU A 14 7.50 -2.26 9.34
C LEU A 14 6.42 -3.01 8.54
N LYS A 15 6.07 -2.52 7.35
CA LYS A 15 5.18 -3.25 6.43
C LYS A 15 5.70 -4.68 6.21
N PRO A 16 4.83 -5.70 6.18
CA PRO A 16 3.37 -5.62 6.08
C PRO A 16 2.62 -5.47 7.41
N LEU A 17 3.32 -5.20 8.53
CA LEU A 17 2.66 -5.00 9.82
C LEU A 17 1.97 -3.63 9.87
N PRO A 18 0.89 -3.47 10.66
CA PRO A 18 0.14 -2.22 10.76
C PRO A 18 0.83 -1.14 11.61
N VAL A 19 2.07 -1.40 12.06
CA VAL A 19 2.78 -0.58 13.07
C VAL A 19 2.91 0.88 12.62
N GLY A 20 3.42 1.12 11.40
CA GLY A 20 3.58 2.47 10.88
C GLY A 20 2.27 3.23 10.74
N ILE A 21 1.21 2.55 10.27
CA ILE A 21 -0.11 3.15 10.04
C ILE A 21 -0.75 3.52 11.39
N ASN A 22 -0.79 2.58 12.34
CA ASN A 22 -1.35 2.84 13.67
C ASN A 22 -0.59 3.96 14.39
N LYS A 23 0.74 4.02 14.23
CA LYS A 23 1.55 5.11 14.78
C LYS A 23 1.22 6.46 14.14
N ALA A 24 1.05 6.50 12.81
CA ALA A 24 0.65 7.72 12.11
C ALA A 24 -0.75 8.19 12.55
N CYS A 25 -1.73 7.29 12.62
CA CYS A 25 -3.08 7.60 13.13
C CYS A 25 -3.02 8.21 14.54
N LYS A 26 -2.23 7.61 15.45
CA LYS A 26 -2.08 8.13 16.81
C LYS A 26 -1.37 9.49 16.86
N GLN A 27 -0.39 9.73 15.99
CA GLN A 27 0.35 11.01 15.95
C GLN A 27 -0.49 12.15 15.37
N LEU A 28 -1.39 11.84 14.44
CA LEU A 28 -2.26 12.81 13.78
C LEU A 28 -3.64 12.93 14.44
N ASP A 29 -3.92 12.10 15.44
CA ASP A 29 -5.21 12.02 16.15
C ASP A 29 -6.42 11.84 15.21
N VAL A 30 -6.30 10.90 14.27
CA VAL A 30 -7.34 10.62 13.27
C VAL A 30 -7.87 9.20 13.39
N SER A 31 -9.14 9.01 13.03
CA SER A 31 -9.75 7.69 12.92
C SER A 31 -9.24 6.95 11.69
N LYS A 32 -9.20 5.61 11.78
CA LYS A 32 -8.85 4.72 10.68
C LYS A 32 -9.78 4.86 9.46
N THR A 33 -11.00 5.34 9.65
CA THR A 33 -11.98 5.59 8.57
C THR A 33 -11.61 6.80 7.71
N GLU A 34 -10.89 7.75 8.28
CA GLU A 34 -10.42 8.99 7.65
C GLU A 34 -9.09 8.80 6.93
N VAL A 35 -8.42 7.67 7.16
CA VAL A 35 -7.14 7.34 6.57
C VAL A 35 -7.33 6.42 5.37
N VAL A 36 -6.51 6.64 4.35
CA VAL A 36 -6.34 5.74 3.22
C VAL A 36 -4.86 5.49 2.98
N MET A 37 -4.52 4.25 2.66
CA MET A 37 -3.17 3.86 2.29
C MET A 37 -3.07 3.72 0.77
N VAL A 38 -2.16 4.46 0.16
CA VAL A 38 -1.86 4.38 -1.27
C VAL A 38 -0.51 3.69 -1.45
N GLY A 39 -0.43 2.66 -2.29
CA GLY A 39 0.80 1.91 -2.54
C GLY A 39 0.70 1.01 -3.78
N ASP A 40 1.85 0.59 -4.31
CA ASP A 40 1.95 -0.22 -5.53
C ASP A 40 2.18 -1.71 -5.23
N GLN A 41 2.49 -2.07 -3.99
CA GLN A 41 2.80 -3.43 -3.59
C GLN A 41 1.65 -4.08 -2.81
N LEU A 42 1.13 -5.21 -3.31
CA LEU A 42 0.09 -5.97 -2.63
C LEU A 42 0.58 -6.56 -1.30
N MET A 43 1.78 -7.16 -1.31
CA MET A 43 2.24 -7.97 -0.18
C MET A 43 2.75 -7.16 1.00
N THR A 44 3.08 -5.88 0.77
CA THR A 44 3.57 -4.95 1.78
C THR A 44 2.50 -3.91 2.07
N ASP A 45 2.09 -3.13 1.08
CA ASP A 45 1.23 -1.96 1.27
C ASP A 45 -0.21 -2.34 1.56
N ILE A 46 -0.84 -3.07 0.63
CA ILE A 46 -2.24 -3.46 0.76
C ILE A 46 -2.45 -4.38 1.95
N LYS A 47 -1.49 -5.28 2.20
CA LYS A 47 -1.49 -6.13 3.40
C LYS A 47 -1.40 -5.31 4.68
N ALA A 48 -0.51 -4.32 4.77
CA ALA A 48 -0.40 -3.46 5.95
C ALA A 48 -1.69 -2.67 6.21
N ALA A 49 -2.30 -2.11 5.16
CA ALA A 49 -3.56 -1.39 5.26
C ALA A 49 -4.70 -2.27 5.77
N ASN A 50 -4.85 -3.46 5.18
CA ASN A 50 -5.86 -4.44 5.63
C ASN A 50 -5.61 -4.87 7.08
N SER A 51 -4.36 -5.14 7.47
CA SER A 51 -4.01 -5.45 8.86
C SER A 51 -4.27 -4.28 9.82
N ALA A 52 -4.18 -3.04 9.34
CA ALA A 52 -4.50 -1.86 10.12
C ALA A 52 -6.00 -1.56 10.16
N LYS A 53 -6.84 -2.24 9.38
CA LYS A 53 -8.26 -1.92 9.13
C LYS A 53 -8.44 -0.53 8.52
N VAL A 54 -7.57 -0.18 7.58
CA VAL A 54 -7.56 1.10 6.86
C VAL A 54 -7.83 0.82 5.38
N ARG A 55 -8.57 1.72 4.71
CA ARG A 55 -8.84 1.59 3.27
C ARG A 55 -7.54 1.63 2.48
N SER A 56 -7.46 0.88 1.39
CA SER A 56 -6.28 0.86 0.54
C SER A 56 -6.61 1.16 -0.91
N ILE A 57 -5.67 1.84 -1.58
CA ILE A 57 -5.68 2.12 -3.00
C ILE A 57 -4.41 1.51 -3.58
N LEU A 58 -4.57 0.49 -4.40
CA LEU A 58 -3.48 -0.09 -5.17
C LEU A 58 -3.26 0.74 -6.43
N VAL A 59 -2.04 1.24 -6.62
CA VAL A 59 -1.65 1.99 -7.83
C VAL A 59 -0.81 1.13 -8.76
N GLN A 60 -0.73 1.55 -10.03
CA GLN A 60 0.09 0.87 -11.02
C GLN A 60 1.59 1.07 -10.68
N PRO A 61 2.40 0.01 -10.58
CA PRO A 61 3.81 0.12 -10.27
C PRO A 61 4.58 0.84 -11.38
N VAL A 62 5.37 1.85 -11.02
CA VAL A 62 6.06 2.74 -11.96
C VAL A 62 7.45 2.21 -12.39
N VAL A 63 8.10 1.39 -11.55
CA VAL A 63 9.51 0.98 -11.78
C VAL A 63 9.64 -0.54 -11.74
N ASN A 64 10.45 -1.11 -12.65
CA ASN A 64 10.69 -2.56 -12.78
C ASN A 64 12.01 -3.03 -12.13
N THR A 65 12.82 -2.12 -11.60
CA THR A 65 14.15 -2.43 -11.07
C THR A 65 14.06 -2.83 -9.62
N ASP A 66 14.53 -4.03 -9.32
CA ASP A 66 14.49 -4.50 -7.95
C ASP A 66 15.51 -5.62 -7.72
N GLY A 67 16.35 -5.42 -6.71
CA GLY A 67 17.37 -6.36 -6.26
C GLY A 67 16.76 -7.71 -5.83
N TRP A 68 17.63 -8.69 -5.59
CA TRP A 68 17.24 -10.11 -5.49
C TRP A 68 16.11 -10.41 -4.48
N LYS A 69 16.00 -9.65 -3.38
CA LYS A 69 14.92 -9.77 -2.38
C LYS A 69 13.53 -9.40 -2.91
N THR A 70 13.43 -8.50 -3.90
CA THR A 70 12.15 -8.05 -4.47
C THR A 70 11.67 -8.91 -5.66
N ARG A 71 12.53 -9.74 -6.28
CA ARG A 71 12.10 -10.68 -7.34
C ARG A 71 11.13 -11.75 -6.84
N PHE A 72 11.36 -12.29 -5.63
CA PHE A 72 10.46 -13.30 -5.05
C PHE A 72 9.09 -12.69 -4.78
N ASN A 73 9.03 -11.52 -4.11
CA ASN A 73 7.78 -10.79 -3.87
C ASN A 73 7.02 -10.49 -5.17
N ARG A 74 7.68 -10.02 -6.24
CA ARG A 74 7.00 -9.78 -7.53
C ARG A 74 6.41 -11.04 -8.17
N PHE A 75 7.02 -12.21 -7.97
CA PHE A 75 6.45 -13.45 -8.48
C PHE A 75 5.14 -13.82 -7.78
N PHE A 76 5.13 -13.76 -6.44
CA PHE A 76 3.91 -14.00 -5.67
C PHE A 76 2.86 -12.92 -5.91
N GLU A 77 3.26 -11.65 -6.00
CA GLU A 77 2.34 -10.57 -6.33
C GLU A 77 1.67 -10.75 -7.68
N ARG A 78 2.39 -11.16 -8.73
CA ARG A 78 1.76 -11.46 -10.03
C ARG A 78 0.75 -12.60 -9.93
N LYS A 79 1.02 -13.64 -9.12
CA LYS A 79 0.04 -14.71 -8.89
C LYS A 79 -1.18 -14.20 -8.14
N ILE A 80 -0.99 -13.41 -7.09
CA ILE A 80 -2.08 -12.83 -6.28
C ILE A 80 -2.89 -11.85 -7.13
N MET A 81 -2.26 -10.99 -7.93
CA MET A 81 -2.95 -10.08 -8.86
C MET A 81 -3.84 -10.84 -9.83
N ARG A 82 -3.34 -11.91 -10.47
CA ARG A 82 -4.15 -12.74 -11.37
C ARG A 82 -5.32 -13.40 -10.64
N TYR A 83 -5.08 -13.89 -9.42
CA TYR A 83 -6.13 -14.47 -8.59
C TYR A 83 -7.22 -13.43 -8.24
N LEU A 84 -6.81 -12.24 -7.80
CA LEU A 84 -7.73 -11.15 -7.45
C LEU A 84 -8.48 -10.64 -8.68
N GLN A 85 -7.84 -10.51 -9.84
CA GLN A 85 -8.49 -10.14 -11.09
C GLN A 85 -9.56 -11.15 -11.51
N LYS A 86 -9.30 -12.46 -11.31
CA LYS A 86 -10.29 -13.51 -11.58
C LYS A 86 -11.48 -13.49 -10.62
N ARG A 87 -11.24 -13.18 -9.34
CA ARG A 87 -12.26 -13.25 -8.28
C ARG A 87 -13.06 -11.96 -8.12
N ASN A 88 -12.44 -10.82 -8.41
CA ASN A 88 -12.99 -9.49 -8.19
C ASN A 88 -12.73 -8.58 -9.40
N PRO A 89 -13.23 -8.94 -10.60
CA PRO A 89 -12.91 -8.23 -11.84
C PRO A 89 -13.33 -6.75 -11.80
N GLU A 90 -14.48 -6.43 -11.20
CA GLU A 90 -15.01 -5.06 -11.12
C GLU A 90 -14.13 -4.11 -10.29
N VAL A 91 -13.55 -4.64 -9.20
CA VAL A 91 -12.71 -3.87 -8.27
C VAL A 91 -11.29 -3.75 -8.80
N MET A 92 -10.81 -4.78 -9.50
CA MET A 92 -9.45 -4.84 -10.04
C MET A 92 -9.33 -4.18 -11.42
N LYS A 93 -10.44 -3.66 -11.98
CA LYS A 93 -10.42 -2.83 -13.19
C LYS A 93 -9.71 -1.51 -12.86
N TRP A 94 -8.56 -1.28 -13.49
CA TRP A 94 -7.84 -0.02 -13.37
C TRP A 94 -8.73 1.14 -13.80
N ARG A 95 -8.94 2.09 -12.89
CA ARG A 95 -9.65 3.34 -13.15
C ARG A 95 -8.61 4.41 -13.40
N GLY A 96 -8.17 4.51 -14.66
CA GLY A 96 -7.31 5.59 -15.11
C GLY A 96 -8.17 6.81 -15.42
N GLU A 97 -7.75 7.96 -14.91
CA GLU A 97 -8.37 9.29 -15.05
C GLU A 97 -9.53 9.58 -14.07
N ILE A 98 -9.21 10.42 -13.08
CA ILE A 98 -10.22 11.26 -12.43
C ILE A 98 -10.60 12.29 -13.51
N LYS A 99 -11.78 12.13 -14.12
CA LYS A 99 -12.36 13.18 -14.96
C LYS A 99 -12.72 14.40 -14.12
#